data_AF-A0ABD5MFD3-F1
#
_entry.id   AF-A0ABD5MFD3-F1
#
_cell.length_a   1.000
_cell.length_b   1.000
_cell.length_c   1.000
_cell.angle_alpha   90.00
_cell.angle_beta   90.00
_cell.angle_gamma   90.00
#
_symmetry.space_group_name_H-M   'P 1'
#
loop_
_entity.id
_entity.type
_entity.pdbx_description
1 polymer ?
#
loop_
_entity_poly.entity_id
_entity_poly.type
_entity_poly.pdbx_seq_one_letter_code
_entity_poly.pdbx_strand_id
1 'polypeptide(L)'
;MTLAAVSDAGPLIHLAEIDSLALLSAFETLLIPETVYDEIERGGLPDGISDLSYDLVDAEWSSVESDELDPGERAAIAVAGDREIVLLTDDLAARDSASADGIDVHGSIGVVALGYSRGLLDRDDAASRMRALQREASLFVSEAVVERGIRMLDGHRNEHDP
;
A
#
# COMPACT_ATOMS: atom_id res chain seq x y z
N MET A 1 18.78 5.59 2.81
CA MET A 1 17.76 4.97 3.68
C MET A 1 17.01 4.02 2.77
N THR A 2 17.01 2.74 3.11
CA THR A 2 16.30 1.68 2.38
C THR A 2 14.80 1.95 2.49
N LEU A 3 14.09 2.01 1.37
CA LEU A 3 12.64 2.24 1.40
C LEU A 3 11.92 0.95 1.79
N ALA A 4 11.51 0.86 3.06
CA ALA A 4 10.78 -0.27 3.61
C ALA A 4 9.31 0.09 3.85
N ALA A 5 8.44 -0.90 3.74
CA ALA A 5 7.02 -0.76 4.05
C ALA A 5 6.47 -2.00 4.75
N VAL A 6 5.41 -1.81 5.52
CA VAL A 6 4.55 -2.89 6.01
C VAL A 6 3.18 -2.75 5.34
N SER A 7 2.63 -3.86 4.87
CA SER A 7 1.31 -3.86 4.22
C SER A 7 0.22 -4.41 5.12
N ASP A 8 -0.88 -3.69 5.15
CA ASP A 8 -2.21 -4.20 5.45
C ASP A 8 -2.77 -5.03 4.27
N ALA A 9 -3.90 -5.71 4.46
CA ALA A 9 -4.55 -6.58 3.47
C ALA A 9 -5.03 -5.79 2.25
N GLY A 10 -5.59 -4.59 2.44
CA GLY A 10 -6.20 -3.79 1.37
C GLY A 10 -5.29 -3.63 0.14
N PRO A 11 -4.08 -3.03 0.28
CA PRO A 11 -3.18 -2.86 -0.86
C PRO A 11 -2.74 -4.18 -1.53
N LEU A 12 -2.57 -5.26 -0.77
CA LEU A 12 -2.24 -6.58 -1.34
C LEU A 12 -3.38 -7.09 -2.23
N ILE A 13 -4.62 -6.95 -1.76
CA ILE A 13 -5.82 -7.39 -2.49
C ILE A 13 -6.04 -6.49 -3.71
N HIS A 14 -6.15 -5.19 -3.51
CA HIS A 14 -6.55 -4.25 -4.57
C HIS A 14 -5.53 -4.14 -5.70
N LEU A 15 -4.23 -4.25 -5.41
CA LEU A 15 -3.20 -4.29 -6.45
C LEU A 15 -3.23 -5.60 -7.23
N ALA A 16 -3.54 -6.73 -6.59
CA ALA A 16 -3.67 -8.01 -7.27
C ALA A 16 -4.90 -8.06 -8.19
N GLU A 17 -6.03 -7.48 -7.77
CA GLU A 17 -7.26 -7.38 -8.58
C GLU A 17 -7.04 -6.67 -9.93
N ILE A 18 -5.97 -5.86 -10.05
CA ILE A 18 -5.61 -5.14 -11.28
C ILE A 18 -4.26 -5.59 -11.86
N ASP A 19 -3.82 -6.82 -11.57
CA ASP A 19 -2.57 -7.41 -12.07
C ASP A 19 -1.32 -6.52 -11.83
N SER A 20 -1.31 -5.78 -10.71
CA SER A 20 -0.29 -4.77 -10.39
C SER A 20 0.41 -5.03 -9.06
N LEU A 21 0.25 -6.22 -8.50
CA LEU A 21 0.88 -6.63 -7.24
C LEU A 21 2.40 -6.50 -7.28
N ALA A 22 3.02 -6.76 -8.45
CA ALA A 22 4.46 -6.62 -8.67
C ALA A 22 5.01 -5.20 -8.40
N LEU A 23 4.18 -4.16 -8.36
CA LEU A 23 4.60 -2.80 -8.02
C LEU A 23 5.11 -2.67 -6.58
N LEU A 24 4.74 -3.60 -5.69
CA LEU A 24 5.29 -3.65 -4.34
C LEU A 24 6.80 -3.92 -4.31
N SER A 25 7.39 -4.41 -5.41
CA SER A 25 8.85 -4.48 -5.59
C SER A 25 9.55 -3.10 -5.62
N ALA A 26 8.79 -2.00 -5.69
CA ALA A 26 9.33 -0.65 -5.51
C ALA A 26 9.88 -0.42 -4.10
N PHE A 27 9.43 -1.20 -3.11
CA PHE A 27 9.98 -1.24 -1.76
C PHE A 27 11.14 -2.24 -1.72
N GLU A 28 12.25 -1.85 -1.10
CA GLU A 28 13.42 -2.72 -0.89
C GLU A 28 13.13 -3.80 0.17
N THR A 29 12.17 -3.53 1.05
CA THR A 29 11.71 -4.47 2.08
C THR A 29 10.21 -4.31 2.25
N LEU A 30 9.48 -5.41 2.07
CA LEU A 30 8.05 -5.48 2.31
C LEU A 30 7.80 -6.42 3.49
N LEU A 31 7.16 -5.91 4.52
CA LEU A 31 6.73 -6.70 5.67
C LEU A 31 5.23 -6.95 5.57
N ILE A 32 4.80 -8.13 5.98
CA ILE A 32 3.37 -8.46 6.12
C ILE A 32 3.20 -9.02 7.53
N PRO A 33 2.37 -8.39 8.39
CA PRO A 33 2.08 -8.96 9.69
C PRO A 33 1.41 -10.34 9.54
N GLU A 34 1.75 -11.31 10.39
CA GLU A 34 1.14 -12.64 10.34
C GLU A 34 -0.39 -12.57 10.46
N THR A 35 -0.91 -11.64 11.27
CA THR A 35 -2.35 -11.38 11.40
C THR A 35 -2.99 -11.00 10.06
N VAL A 36 -2.33 -10.15 9.27
CA VAL A 36 -2.78 -9.75 7.92
C VAL A 36 -2.68 -10.92 6.95
N TYR A 37 -1.57 -11.66 6.98
CA TYR A 37 -1.36 -12.82 6.12
C TYR A 37 -2.45 -13.89 6.33
N ASP A 38 -2.78 -14.18 7.59
CA ASP A 38 -3.84 -15.14 7.92
C ASP A 38 -5.22 -14.70 7.42
N GLU A 39 -5.49 -13.39 7.38
CA GLU A 39 -6.76 -12.84 6.88
C GLU A 39 -6.88 -13.00 5.37
N ILE A 40 -5.82 -12.64 4.62
CA ILE A 40 -5.79 -12.84 3.17
C ILE A 40 -5.81 -14.33 2.82
N GLU A 41 -5.16 -15.20 3.60
CA GLU A 41 -5.18 -16.65 3.36
C GLU A 41 -6.61 -17.22 3.54
N ARG A 42 -7.33 -16.76 4.57
CA ARG A 42 -8.74 -17.12 4.80
C ARG A 42 -9.68 -16.60 3.71
N GLY A 43 -9.40 -15.41 3.16
CA GLY A 43 -10.15 -14.80 2.07
C GLY A 43 -9.82 -15.35 0.68
N GLY A 44 -8.66 -16.00 0.54
CA GLY A 44 -8.06 -16.42 -0.72
C GLY A 44 -6.83 -15.58 -1.03
N LEU A 45 -5.66 -16.24 -1.08
CA LEU A 45 -4.40 -15.56 -1.36
C LEU A 45 -4.44 -14.86 -2.72
N PRO A 46 -4.02 -13.57 -2.79
CA PRO A 46 -3.96 -12.85 -4.05
C PRO A 46 -3.04 -13.53 -5.06
N ASP A 47 -3.46 -13.57 -6.33
CA ASP A 47 -2.62 -14.10 -7.41
C ASP A 47 -1.30 -13.31 -7.51
N GLY A 48 -0.19 -14.04 -7.63
CA GLY A 48 1.15 -13.46 -7.69
C GLY A 48 1.79 -13.12 -6.35
N ILE A 49 1.11 -13.33 -5.21
CA ILE A 49 1.72 -13.11 -3.89
C ILE A 49 2.94 -14.01 -3.67
N SER A 50 2.95 -15.22 -4.22
CA SER A 50 4.10 -16.14 -4.15
C SER A 50 5.33 -15.66 -4.92
N ASP A 51 5.15 -14.74 -5.87
CA ASP A 51 6.25 -14.17 -6.68
C ASP A 51 6.82 -12.89 -6.04
N LEU A 52 6.17 -12.35 -5.00
CA LEU A 52 6.68 -11.23 -4.22
C LEU A 52 7.76 -11.67 -3.22
N SER A 53 8.74 -10.78 -3.01
CA SER A 53 9.66 -10.89 -1.88
C SER A 53 9.09 -10.11 -0.69
N TYR A 54 8.67 -10.82 0.36
CA TYR A 54 8.19 -10.24 1.61
C TYR A 54 8.67 -11.06 2.81
N ASP A 55 8.72 -10.42 3.98
CA ASP A 55 8.97 -11.07 5.25
C ASP A 55 7.70 -11.06 6.10
N LEU A 56 7.30 -12.24 6.59
CA LEU A 56 6.28 -12.34 7.62
C LEU A 56 6.83 -11.89 8.97
N VAL A 57 6.06 -11.09 9.69
CA VAL A 57 6.46 -10.54 10.98
C VAL A 57 5.35 -10.70 12.01
N ASP A 58 5.75 -11.08 13.22
CA ASP A 58 4.86 -10.99 14.37
C ASP A 58 4.68 -9.52 14.78
N ALA A 59 3.50 -9.19 15.28
CA ALA A 59 3.11 -7.85 15.66
C ALA A 59 2.42 -7.87 17.03
N GLU A 60 3.02 -7.21 18.00
CA GLU A 60 2.40 -6.98 19.30
C GLU A 60 1.50 -5.74 19.21
N TRP A 61 0.27 -5.92 18.73
CA TRP A 61 -0.66 -4.81 18.46
C TRP A 61 -1.69 -4.56 19.57
N SER A 62 -1.56 -5.26 20.70
CA SER A 62 -2.44 -5.10 21.87
C SER A 62 -2.42 -3.69 22.47
N SER A 63 -1.36 -2.92 22.22
CA SER A 63 -1.24 -1.51 22.63
C SER A 63 -1.96 -0.53 21.70
N VAL A 64 -2.36 -0.97 20.49
CA VAL A 64 -3.12 -0.13 19.55
C VAL A 64 -4.61 -0.26 19.90
N GLU A 65 -5.05 0.55 20.87
CA GLU A 65 -6.46 0.54 21.30
C GLU A 65 -7.31 1.40 20.36
N SER A 66 -7.99 0.75 19.42
CA SER A 66 -9.02 1.37 18.57
C SER A 66 -10.17 0.39 18.31
N ASP A 67 -11.39 0.84 18.57
CA ASP A 67 -12.63 0.11 18.27
C ASP A 67 -12.99 0.14 16.78
N GLU A 68 -12.41 1.08 16.03
CA GLU A 68 -12.69 1.29 14.60
C GLU A 68 -11.77 0.47 13.70
N LEU A 69 -10.64 -0.01 14.24
CA LEU A 69 -9.65 -0.79 13.50
C LEU A 69 -9.87 -2.29 13.68
N ASP A 70 -9.56 -3.07 12.65
CA ASP A 70 -9.51 -4.52 12.74
C ASP A 70 -8.13 -5.03 13.24
N PRO A 71 -7.98 -6.33 13.54
CA PRO A 71 -6.70 -6.90 13.98
C PRO A 71 -5.56 -6.71 12.99
N GLY A 72 -5.81 -6.84 11.69
CA GLY A 72 -4.81 -6.68 10.63
C GLY A 72 -4.30 -5.25 10.54
N GLU A 73 -5.21 -4.28 10.56
CA GLU A 73 -4.89 -2.85 10.54
C GLU A 73 -4.05 -2.45 11.77
N ARG A 74 -4.46 -2.88 12.96
CA ARG A 74 -3.68 -2.63 14.20
C ARG A 74 -2.30 -3.26 14.14
N ALA A 75 -2.19 -4.49 13.61
CA ALA A 75 -0.92 -5.17 13.43
C ALA A 75 0.01 -4.41 12.48
N ALA A 76 -0.50 -3.94 11.34
CA ALA A 76 0.27 -3.18 10.38
C ALA A 76 0.73 -1.83 10.94
N ILE A 77 -0.14 -1.11 11.66
CA ILE A 77 0.19 0.16 12.32
C ILE A 77 1.28 -0.04 13.38
N ALA A 78 1.15 -1.06 14.23
CA ALA A 78 2.14 -1.36 15.26
C ALA A 78 3.53 -1.61 14.65
N VAL A 79 3.60 -2.44 13.61
CA VAL A 79 4.86 -2.71 12.89
C VAL A 79 5.42 -1.45 12.23
N ALA A 80 4.57 -0.62 11.62
CA ALA A 80 4.98 0.61 10.97
C ALA A 80 5.61 1.60 11.97
N GLY A 81 4.96 1.78 13.12
CA GLY A 81 5.43 2.64 14.20
C GLY A 81 6.72 2.14 14.84
N ASP A 82 6.79 0.85 15.18
CA ASP A 82 7.95 0.25 15.85
C ASP A 82 9.21 0.26 14.98
N ARG A 83 9.06 0.15 13.67
CA ARG A 83 10.17 0.10 12.71
C ARG A 83 10.43 1.42 12.00
N GLU A 84 9.60 2.44 12.24
CA GLU A 84 9.65 3.75 11.58
C GLU A 84 9.64 3.62 10.03
N ILE A 85 8.72 2.81 9.51
CA ILE A 85 8.59 2.52 8.07
C ILE A 85 7.22 2.93 7.52
N VAL A 86 7.06 2.90 6.20
CA VAL A 86 5.81 3.25 5.54
C VAL A 86 4.73 2.21 5.85
N LEU A 87 3.53 2.68 6.22
CA LEU A 87 2.33 1.85 6.27
C LEU A 87 1.64 1.85 4.90
N LEU A 88 1.35 0.67 4.37
CA LEU A 88 0.46 0.52 3.22
C LEU A 88 -0.94 0.16 3.70
N THR A 89 -1.89 1.06 3.53
CA THR A 89 -3.31 0.79 3.77
C THR A 89 -4.19 1.66 2.86
N ASP A 90 -5.30 1.09 2.42
CA ASP A 90 -6.36 1.80 1.71
C ASP A 90 -7.51 2.22 2.65
N ASP A 91 -7.48 1.79 3.91
CA ASP A 91 -8.50 2.15 4.90
C ASP A 91 -8.30 3.56 5.46
N LEU A 92 -9.41 4.27 5.64
CA LEU A 92 -9.39 5.66 6.10
C LEU A 92 -9.15 5.77 7.61
N ALA A 93 -9.75 4.90 8.42
CA ALA A 93 -9.55 4.89 9.86
C ALA A 93 -8.11 4.48 10.20
N ALA A 94 -7.57 3.46 9.52
CA ALA A 94 -6.18 3.03 9.66
C ALA A 94 -5.22 4.15 9.26
N ARG A 95 -5.48 4.83 8.14
CA ARG A 95 -4.71 6.00 7.72
C ARG A 95 -4.73 7.11 8.76
N ASP A 96 -5.91 7.49 9.24
CA ASP A 96 -6.06 8.61 10.17
C ASP A 96 -5.37 8.30 11.51
N SER A 97 -5.50 7.07 12.00
CA SER A 97 -4.80 6.60 13.20
C SER A 97 -3.28 6.66 13.03
N ALA A 98 -2.74 6.07 11.96
CA ALA A 98 -1.30 6.05 11.72
C ALA A 98 -0.72 7.45 11.49
N SER A 99 -1.45 8.30 10.76
CA SER A 99 -1.04 9.68 10.50
C SER A 99 -1.02 10.53 11.77
N ALA A 100 -1.92 10.26 12.73
CA ALA A 100 -1.92 10.94 14.03
C ALA A 100 -0.65 10.63 14.84
N ASP A 101 -0.08 9.44 14.64
CA ASP A 101 1.18 8.98 15.25
C ASP A 101 2.43 9.34 14.43
N GLY A 102 2.27 10.09 13.33
CA GLY A 102 3.37 10.56 12.49
C GLY A 102 3.94 9.49 11.55
N ILE A 103 3.22 8.39 11.33
CA ILE A 103 3.61 7.32 10.39
C ILE A 103 3.28 7.76 8.97
N ASP A 104 4.21 7.55 8.04
CA ASP A 104 3.99 7.80 6.62
C ASP A 104 3.05 6.73 6.03
N VAL A 105 1.91 7.15 5.49
CA VAL A 105 0.88 6.23 4.96
C VAL A 105 0.74 6.36 3.44
N HIS A 106 0.72 5.22 2.74
CA HIS A 106 0.41 5.14 1.32
C HIS A 106 -0.70 4.11 1.06
N GLY A 107 -1.67 4.46 0.23
CA GLY A 107 -2.63 3.47 -0.31
C GLY A 107 -2.16 2.89 -1.64
N SER A 108 -2.99 2.06 -2.27
CA SER A 108 -2.74 1.47 -3.59
C SER A 108 -2.43 2.51 -4.67
N ILE A 109 -3.14 3.66 -4.66
CA ILE A 109 -2.83 4.79 -5.56
C ILE A 109 -1.41 5.33 -5.33
N GLY A 110 -0.97 5.38 -4.06
CA GLY A 110 0.38 5.78 -3.69
C GLY A 110 1.44 4.78 -4.15
N VAL A 111 1.16 3.47 -4.09
CA VAL A 111 2.05 2.43 -4.62
C VAL A 111 2.20 2.57 -6.14
N VAL A 112 1.13 2.85 -6.88
CA VAL A 112 1.20 3.11 -8.33
C VAL A 112 2.05 4.35 -8.63
N ALA A 113 1.88 5.43 -7.87
CA ALA A 113 2.70 6.63 -8.01
C ALA A 113 4.18 6.37 -7.69
N LEU A 114 4.47 5.58 -6.67
CA LEU A 114 5.83 5.16 -6.34
C LEU A 114 6.45 4.33 -7.48
N GLY A 115 5.69 3.38 -8.05
CA GLY A 115 6.12 2.60 -9.20
C GLY A 115 6.52 3.46 -10.40
N TYR A 116 5.75 4.51 -10.68
CA TYR A 116 6.12 5.52 -11.69
C TYR A 116 7.42 6.24 -11.32
N SER A 117 7.55 6.75 -10.09
CA SER A 117 8.74 7.47 -9.64
C SER A 117 10.02 6.63 -9.69
N ARG A 118 9.89 5.31 -9.57
CA ARG A 118 10.98 4.33 -9.63
C ARG A 118 11.22 3.79 -11.05
N GLY A 119 10.45 4.25 -12.05
CA GLY A 119 10.59 3.82 -13.45
C GLY A 119 10.04 2.42 -13.75
N LEU A 120 9.23 1.83 -12.86
CA LEU A 120 8.55 0.56 -13.09
C LEU A 120 7.36 0.70 -14.05
N LEU A 121 6.80 1.91 -14.12
CA LEU A 121 5.70 2.28 -15.00
C LEU A 121 6.06 3.55 -15.75
N ASP A 122 5.59 3.68 -16.98
CA ASP A 122 5.46 4.99 -17.59
C ASP A 122 4.22 5.74 -17.07
N ARG A 123 4.06 6.99 -17.49
CA ARG A 123 2.97 7.85 -17.03
C ARG A 123 1.60 7.29 -17.43
N ASP A 124 1.48 6.77 -18.64
CA ASP A 124 0.20 6.32 -19.18
C ASP A 124 -0.22 5.02 -18.52
N ASP A 125 0.73 4.12 -18.28
CA ASP A 125 0.52 2.91 -17.50
C ASP A 125 0.12 3.22 -16.06
N ALA A 126 0.82 4.14 -15.39
CA ALA A 126 0.47 4.56 -14.03
C ALA A 126 -0.93 5.17 -13.95
N ALA A 127 -1.27 6.08 -14.86
CA ALA A 127 -2.62 6.65 -14.93
C ALA A 127 -3.69 5.59 -15.25
N SER A 128 -3.36 4.60 -16.08
CA SER A 128 -4.24 3.47 -16.38
C SER A 128 -4.50 2.61 -15.13
N ARG A 129 -3.45 2.26 -14.38
CA ARG A 129 -3.58 1.49 -13.13
C ARG A 129 -4.32 2.24 -12.03
N MET A 130 -4.12 3.54 -11.88
CA MET A 130 -4.91 4.35 -10.95
C MET A 130 -6.41 4.35 -11.28
N ARG A 131 -6.77 4.35 -12.57
CA ARG A 131 -8.17 4.22 -13.01
C ARG A 131 -8.69 2.79 -12.92
N ALA A 132 -7.83 1.77 -13.01
CA ALA A 132 -8.20 0.38 -12.78
C ALA A 132 -8.54 0.14 -11.31
N LEU A 133 -7.72 0.66 -10.37
CA LEU A 133 -8.02 0.65 -8.93
C LEU A 133 -9.40 1.23 -8.59
N GLN A 134 -9.90 2.18 -9.38
CA GLN A 134 -11.22 2.76 -9.19
C GLN A 134 -12.36 1.93 -9.78
N ARG A 135 -12.14 1.30 -10.93
CA ARG A 135 -13.22 0.74 -11.76
C ARG A 135 -13.30 -0.79 -11.70
N GLU A 136 -12.20 -1.43 -11.36
CA GLU A 136 -12.00 -2.88 -11.50
C GLU A 136 -11.72 -3.54 -10.15
N ALA A 137 -11.00 -2.86 -9.25
CA ALA A 137 -10.80 -3.33 -7.88
C ALA A 137 -12.05 -3.15 -7.00
N SER A 138 -12.11 -3.92 -5.91
CA SER A 138 -13.12 -3.77 -4.86
C SER A 138 -12.91 -2.53 -3.99
N LEU A 139 -11.78 -1.84 -4.16
CA LEU A 139 -11.44 -0.57 -3.51
C LEU A 139 -12.43 0.56 -3.85
N PHE A 140 -13.00 1.19 -2.83
CA PHE A 140 -13.71 2.45 -3.00
C PHE A 140 -12.76 3.64 -3.03
N VAL A 141 -12.55 4.22 -4.21
CA VAL A 141 -11.77 5.45 -4.37
C VAL A 141 -12.52 6.48 -5.21
N SER A 142 -12.60 7.72 -4.71
CA SER A 142 -13.28 8.80 -5.44
C SER A 142 -12.50 9.24 -6.67
N GLU A 143 -13.21 9.72 -7.70
CA GLU A 143 -12.60 10.29 -8.91
C GLU A 143 -11.64 11.43 -8.57
N ALA A 144 -11.94 12.23 -7.55
CA ALA A 144 -11.07 13.31 -7.09
C ALA A 144 -9.71 12.80 -6.57
N VAL A 145 -9.67 11.63 -5.92
CA VAL A 145 -8.43 11.01 -5.44
C VAL A 145 -7.62 10.46 -6.60
N VAL A 146 -8.27 9.79 -7.56
CA VAL A 146 -7.62 9.28 -8.78
C VAL A 146 -7.01 10.43 -9.59
N GLU A 147 -7.80 11.47 -9.89
CA GLU A 147 -7.34 12.64 -10.65
C GLU A 147 -6.29 13.45 -9.88
N ARG A 148 -6.29 13.41 -8.54
CA ARG A 148 -5.17 13.93 -7.75
C ARG A 148 -3.91 13.09 -7.95
N GLY A 149 -4.00 11.77 -7.85
CA GLY A 149 -2.88 10.86 -8.07
C GLY A 149 -2.26 11.06 -9.46
N ILE A 150 -3.08 11.11 -10.51
CA ILE A 150 -2.62 11.32 -11.89
C ILE A 150 -1.89 12.66 -12.04
N ARG A 151 -2.44 13.74 -11.47
CA ARG A 151 -1.76 15.06 -11.51
C ARG A 151 -0.42 15.07 -10.77
N MET A 152 -0.24 14.24 -9.74
CA MET A 152 1.02 14.14 -9.03
C MET A 152 2.13 13.50 -9.88
N LEU A 153 1.77 12.62 -10.83
CA LEU A 153 2.73 12.06 -11.80
C LEU A 153 3.41 13.17 -12.62
N ASP A 154 2.67 14.22 -12.99
CA ASP A 154 3.20 15.34 -13.77
C ASP A 154 4.18 16.21 -12.98
N GLY A 155 4.06 16.24 -11.66
CA GLY A 155 4.94 16.99 -10.77
C GLY A 155 6.34 16.38 -10.64
N HIS A 156 6.51 15.09 -10.91
CA HIS A 156 7.79 14.37 -10.81
C HIS A 156 8.67 14.47 -12.07
N ARG A 157 8.20 15.12 -13.14
CA ARG A 157 8.95 15.29 -14.40
C ARG A 157 10.01 16.41 -14.39
N ASN A 158 10.21 17.12 -13.29
CA ASN A 158 11.07 18.33 -13.27
C ASN A 158 12.54 18.13 -12.87
N GLU A 159 13.00 16.90 -12.62
CA GLU A 159 14.40 16.68 -12.15
C GLU A 159 15.30 15.95 -13.17
N HIS A 160 14.70 15.34 -14.20
CA HIS A 160 15.43 14.57 -15.20
C HIS A 160 14.92 14.86 -16.62
N ASP A 161 15.29 16.02 -17.15
CA ASP A 161 15.40 16.25 -18.60
C ASP A 161 16.75 16.98 -18.82
N PRO A 162 17.59 16.57 -19.80
CA PRO A 162 19.03 16.87 -19.87
C PRO A 162 19.40 18.31 -20.24
#